data_AF-A0A4R3TNP1-F1
#
_entry.id   AF-A0A4R3TNP1-F1
#
_cell.length_a   1.000
_cell.length_b   1.000
_cell.length_c   1.000
_cell.angle_alpha   90.00
_cell.angle_beta   90.00
_cell.angle_gamma   90.00
#
_symmetry.space_group_name_H-M   'P 1'
#
loop_
_entity.id
_entity.type
_entity.pdbx_description
1 polymer ?
#
loop_
_entity_poly.entity_id
_entity_poly.type
_entity_poly.pdbx_seq_one_letter_code
_entity_poly.pdbx_strand_id
1 'polypeptide(L)'
;MTAEDCFSLVLAEDNKSSILLTGDAELRNVAVSKGCEVHGVIWVTDEIHNRSLLASVKLAQCLEAWLNDPLVRLPVAHLNTRLRLLSKK
;
A
#
# COMPACT_ATOMS: atom_id res chain seq x y z
N MET A 1 1.10 -7.79 17.62
CA MET A 1 -0.32 -7.83 17.16
C MET A 1 -1.30 -7.34 18.23
N THR A 2 -2.13 -6.35 17.90
CA THR A 2 -3.20 -5.81 18.78
C THR A 2 -4.56 -6.46 18.52
N ALA A 3 -5.60 -6.05 19.27
CA ALA A 3 -6.97 -6.54 19.04
C ALA A 3 -7.52 -6.12 17.67
N GLU A 4 -7.16 -4.92 17.21
CA GLU A 4 -7.52 -4.36 15.90
C GLU A 4 -6.85 -5.14 14.76
N ASP A 5 -5.57 -5.51 14.94
CA ASP A 5 -4.86 -6.38 13.99
C ASP A 5 -5.55 -7.74 13.89
N CYS A 6 -5.92 -8.35 15.02
CA CYS A 6 -6.65 -9.62 15.05
C CYS A 6 -8.01 -9.51 14.35
N PHE A 7 -8.77 -8.43 14.60
CA PHE A 7 -10.06 -8.22 13.97
C PHE A 7 -9.92 -8.07 12.45
N SER A 8 -8.99 -7.24 11.98
CA SER A 8 -8.75 -7.04 10.55
C SER A 8 -8.29 -8.33 9.85
N LEU A 9 -7.45 -9.14 10.53
CA LEU A 9 -7.03 -10.45 10.04
C LEU A 9 -8.21 -11.42 9.90
N VAL A 10 -9.03 -11.57 10.94
CA VAL A 10 -10.17 -12.49 10.92
C VAL A 10 -11.19 -12.07 9.86
N LEU A 11 -11.44 -10.78 9.70
CA LEU A 11 -12.33 -10.25 8.67
C LEU A 11 -11.81 -10.56 7.26
N ALA A 12 -10.50 -10.41 7.03
CA ALA A 12 -9.87 -10.74 5.75
C ALA A 12 -9.87 -12.25 5.47
N GLU A 13 -9.71 -13.07 6.50
CA GLU A 13 -9.74 -14.53 6.40
C GLU A 13 -11.14 -15.06 6.07
N ASP A 14 -12.18 -14.50 6.68
CA ASP A 14 -13.58 -14.90 6.45
C ASP A 14 -14.11 -14.41 5.10
N ASN A 15 -13.80 -13.16 4.73
CA ASN A 15 -14.21 -12.60 3.45
C ASN A 15 -13.13 -12.80 2.37
N LYS A 16 -13.22 -13.93 1.66
CA LYS A 16 -12.28 -14.32 0.58
C LYS A 16 -12.18 -13.32 -0.59
N SER A 17 -13.13 -12.40 -0.73
CA SER A 17 -13.10 -11.34 -1.76
C SER A 17 -12.46 -10.04 -1.30
N SER A 18 -12.04 -9.97 -0.04
CA SER A 18 -11.44 -8.79 0.56
C SER A 18 -9.92 -8.80 0.44
N ILE A 19 -9.34 -7.60 0.54
CA ILE A 19 -7.91 -7.35 0.61
C ILE A 19 -7.60 -6.80 1.99
N LEU A 20 -6.60 -7.36 2.67
CA LEU A 20 -6.04 -6.73 3.86
C LEU A 20 -5.03 -5.65 3.45
N LEU A 21 -5.37 -4.39 3.70
CA LEU A 21 -4.46 -3.27 3.48
C LEU A 21 -3.70 -2.97 4.77
N THR A 22 -2.40 -3.29 4.83
CA THR A 22 -1.57 -3.04 6.02
C THR A 22 -0.13 -2.66 5.69
N GLY A 23 0.40 -1.71 6.46
CA GLY A 23 1.84 -1.40 6.50
C GLY A 23 2.62 -2.28 7.48
N ASP A 24 1.94 -2.88 8.46
CA ASP A 24 2.58 -3.64 9.52
C ASP A 24 3.18 -4.96 9.01
N ALA A 25 4.41 -5.26 9.42
CA ALA A 25 5.13 -6.43 8.94
C ALA A 25 4.70 -7.73 9.61
N GLU A 26 4.39 -7.69 10.91
CA GLU A 26 3.96 -8.86 11.66
C GLU A 26 2.60 -9.34 11.14
N LEU A 27 1.62 -8.44 11.06
CA LEU A 27 0.28 -8.70 10.55
C LEU A 27 0.31 -9.18 9.10
N ARG A 28 1.09 -8.54 8.22
CA ARG A 28 1.23 -8.97 6.83
C ARG A 28 1.73 -10.41 6.73
N ASN A 29 2.75 -10.78 7.50
CA ASN A 29 3.30 -12.13 7.45
C ASN A 29 2.29 -13.19 7.91
N VAL A 30 1.51 -12.89 8.96
CA VAL A 30 0.46 -13.79 9.46
C VAL A 30 -0.70 -13.91 8.47
N ALA A 31 -1.13 -12.80 7.87
CA ALA A 31 -2.20 -12.81 6.88
C ALA A 31 -1.82 -13.57 5.61
N VAL A 32 -0.59 -13.38 5.12
CA VAL A 32 -0.06 -14.14 3.96
C VAL A 32 0.03 -15.63 4.27
N SER A 33 0.47 -16.03 5.47
CA SER A 33 0.54 -17.46 5.84
C SER A 33 -0.84 -18.12 5.95
N LYS A 34 -1.89 -17.32 6.19
CA LYS A 34 -3.31 -17.71 6.15
C LYS A 34 -3.95 -17.65 4.76
N GLY A 35 -3.19 -17.30 3.72
CA GLY A 35 -3.67 -17.22 2.35
C GLY A 35 -4.56 -16.00 2.06
N CYS A 36 -4.51 -14.97 2.90
CA CYS A 36 -5.20 -13.71 2.61
C CYS A 36 -4.44 -12.92 1.53
N GLU A 37 -5.17 -12.19 0.69
CA GLU A 37 -4.55 -11.17 -0.17
C GLU A 37 -4.17 -9.95 0.69
N VAL A 38 -2.90 -9.53 0.61
CA VAL A 38 -2.37 -8.46 1.45
C VAL A 38 -1.59 -7.46 0.61
N HIS A 39 -1.91 -6.18 0.76
CA HIS A 39 -1.22 -5.08 0.08
C HIS A 39 -0.87 -3.96 1.05
N GLY A 40 0.07 -3.12 0.65
CA GLY A 40 0.40 -1.87 1.35
C GLY A 40 -0.04 -0.64 0.55
N VAL A 41 0.06 0.54 1.15
CA VAL A 41 -0.43 1.79 0.52
C VAL A 41 0.25 2.12 -0.83
N ILE A 42 1.50 1.69 -1.04
CA ILE A 42 2.18 1.88 -2.34
C ILE A 42 1.44 1.13 -3.46
N TRP A 43 0.92 -0.07 -3.20
CA TRP A 43 0.12 -0.81 -4.18
C TRP A 43 -1.15 -0.04 -4.58
N VAL A 44 -1.78 0.66 -3.63
CA VAL A 44 -2.94 1.52 -3.94
C VAL A 44 -2.56 2.62 -4.93
N THR A 45 -1.36 3.19 -4.81
CA THR A 45 -0.88 4.19 -5.78
C THR A 45 -0.63 3.59 -7.16
N ASP A 46 -0.18 2.33 -7.22
CA ASP A 46 -0.03 1.60 -8.47
C ASP A 46 -1.41 1.36 -9.11
N GLU A 47 -2.44 0.99 -8.34
CA GLU A 47 -3.82 0.83 -8.83
C GLU A 47 -4.44 2.15 -9.33
N ILE A 48 -4.24 3.26 -8.61
CA ILE A 48 -4.69 4.60 -9.05
C ILE A 48 -4.06 4.96 -10.39
N HIS A 49 -2.76 4.69 -10.55
CA HIS A 49 -2.06 4.94 -11.81
C HIS A 49 -2.56 4.05 -12.94
N ASN A 50 -2.63 2.73 -12.72
CA ASN A 50 -3.00 1.73 -13.72
C ASN A 50 -4.41 1.97 -14.27
N ARG A 51 -5.33 2.43 -13.41
CA ARG A 51 -6.72 2.72 -13.77
C ARG A 51 -6.93 4.17 -14.25
N SER A 52 -5.86 4.96 -14.34
CA SER A 52 -5.89 6.37 -14.74
C SER A 52 -6.88 7.21 -13.93
N LEU A 53 -7.03 6.92 -12.63
CA LEU A 53 -7.96 7.62 -11.74
C LEU A 53 -7.46 9.00 -11.33
N LEU A 54 -6.16 9.25 -11.49
CA LEU A 54 -5.51 10.51 -11.18
C LEU A 54 -4.44 10.82 -12.22
N ALA A 55 -4.29 12.10 -12.59
CA ALA A 55 -3.22 12.52 -13.49
C ALA A 55 -1.84 12.16 -12.91
N SER A 56 -0.92 11.65 -13.75
CA SER A 56 0.41 11.20 -13.32
C SER A 56 1.18 12.27 -12.54
N VAL A 57 1.09 13.54 -12.96
CA VAL A 57 1.72 14.68 -12.28
C VAL A 57 1.17 14.84 -10.86
N LYS A 58 -0.15 14.71 -10.68
CA LYS A 58 -0.77 14.85 -9.36
C LYS A 58 -0.42 13.68 -8.44
N LEU A 59 -0.36 12.47 -8.99
CA LEU A 59 0.10 11.30 -8.23
C LEU A 59 1.57 11.43 -7.81
N ALA A 60 2.44 11.93 -8.71
CA ALA A 60 3.85 12.17 -8.40
C ALA A 60 4.00 13.18 -7.25
N GLN A 61 3.25 14.28 -7.26
CA GLN A 61 3.23 15.25 -6.16
C GLN A 61 2.83 14.61 -4.82
N CYS A 62 1.86 13.69 -4.81
CA CYS A 62 1.47 12.97 -3.59
C CYS A 62 2.60 12.04 -3.10
N LEU A 63 3.28 11.33 -4.00
CA LEU A 63 4.41 10.48 -3.63
C LEU A 63 5.61 11.30 -3.12
N GLU A 64 5.88 12.47 -3.70
CA GLU A 64 6.88 13.43 -3.20
C GLU A 64 6.53 13.95 -1.81
N ALA A 65 5.24 14.24 -1.55
CA ALA A 65 4.79 14.65 -0.23
C ALA A 65 5.06 13.56 0.82
N TRP A 66 4.77 12.29 0.51
CA TRP A 66 5.11 11.17 1.40
C TRP A 66 6.62 10.98 1.58
N LEU A 67 7.41 11.17 0.53
CA LEU A 67 8.87 11.02 0.60
C LEU A 67 9.51 12.06 1.53
N ASN A 68 8.93 13.27 1.58
CA ASN A 68 9.45 14.40 2.36
C ASN A 68 8.83 14.52 3.77
N ASP A 69 7.85 13.68 4.12
CA ASP A 69 7.19 13.71 5.42
C ASP A 69 7.93 12.79 6.43
N PRO A 70 8.52 13.34 7.52
CA PRO A 70 9.26 12.55 8.50
C PRO A 70 8.39 11.57 9.30
N LEU A 71 7.06 11.72 9.28
CA LEU A 71 6.13 10.82 9.95
C LEU A 71 5.69 9.66 9.06
N VAL A 72 5.97 9.71 7.75
CA VAL A 72 5.61 8.67 6.80
C VAL A 72 6.74 7.66 6.66
N ARG A 73 6.46 6.41 7.03
CA ARG A 73 7.42 5.29 6.95
C ARG A 73 7.08 4.38 5.78
N LEU A 74 7.71 4.62 4.63
CA LEU A 74 7.52 3.82 3.42
C LEU A 74 8.87 3.43 2.79
N PRO A 75 8.94 2.30 2.04
CA PRO A 75 10.16 1.94 1.33
C PRO A 75 10.54 2.99 0.27
N VAL A 76 11.55 3.81 0.58
CA VAL A 76 12.04 4.91 -0.27
C VAL A 76 12.41 4.43 -1.67
N ALA A 77 13.05 3.26 -1.78
CA ALA A 77 13.40 2.67 -3.07
C ALA A 77 12.17 2.39 -3.96
N HIS A 78 11.05 1.99 -3.35
CA HIS A 78 9.80 1.76 -4.06
C HIS A 78 9.19 3.07 -4.53
N LEU A 79 9.13 4.09 -3.67
CA LEU A 79 8.63 5.42 -4.02
C LEU A 79 9.43 6.04 -5.19
N ASN A 80 10.76 6.04 -5.09
CA ASN A 80 11.65 6.57 -6.14
C ASN A 80 11.48 5.84 -7.48
N THR A 81 11.14 4.55 -7.45
CA THR A 81 10.84 3.81 -8.68
C THR A 81 9.54 4.28 -9.33
N ARG A 82 8.48 4.51 -8.55
CA ARG A 82 7.21 5.04 -9.07
C ARG A 82 7.37 6.47 -9.58
N LEU A 83 8.06 7.34 -8.84
CA LEU A 83 8.32 8.72 -9.26
C LEU A 83 9.02 8.80 -10.63
N ARG A 84 10.01 7.93 -10.86
CA ARG A 84 10.68 7.82 -12.17
C ARG A 84 9.79 7.29 -13.29
N LEU A 85 8.77 6.51 -12.98
CA LEU A 85 7.79 6.04 -13.96
C LEU A 85 6.79 7.14 -14.31
N LEU A 86 6.34 7.89 -13.31
CA LEU A 86 5.36 8.97 -13.46
C LEU A 86 5.93 10.20 -14.19
N SER A 87 7.25 10.44 -14.12
CA SER A 87 7.92 11.56 -14.79
C SER A 87 8.26 11.32 -16.27
N LYS A 88 8.07 10.10 -16.78
CA LYS A 88 8.39 9.72 -18.17
C LYS A 88 7.22 9.88 -19.16
N LYS A 89 6.10 10.46 -18.73
CA LYS A 89 4.93 10.77 -19.56
C LYS A 89 4.73 12.28 -19.62
#